data_AF-A0A8T7MJI0-F1
#
_entry.id   AF-A0A8T7MJI0-F1
#
_cell.length_a   1.000
_cell.length_b   1.000
_cell.length_c   1.000
_cell.angle_alpha   90.00
_cell.angle_beta   90.00
_cell.angle_gamma   90.00
#
_symmetry.space_group_name_H-M   'P 1'
#
loop_
_entity.id
_entity.type
_entity.pdbx_description
1 polymer ?
#
loop_
_entity_poly.entity_id
_entity_poly.type
_entity_poly.pdbx_seq_one_letter_code
_entity_poly.pdbx_strand_id
1 'polypeptide(L)'
;MNQIKEIHDRAMDIAELAFVAKYKNDLAEFERLSRQALELESQAAKMLERDFEVEPTRSVLYRSAAALALNCKEYREAEKLIAMGLIGNPPPEIVGELRELLEQTQQYLHKGKNPIKKAV
;
A
#
# COMPACT_ATOMS: atom_id res chain seq x y z
N MET A 1 -18.33 -4.80 -9.67
CA MET A 1 -18.10 -4.87 -8.20
C MET A 1 -17.70 -6.27 -7.72
N ASN A 2 -18.35 -7.37 -8.12
CA ASN A 2 -18.02 -8.70 -7.58
C ASN A 2 -16.55 -9.12 -7.80
N GLN A 3 -16.01 -8.93 -9.01
CA GLN A 3 -14.61 -9.24 -9.31
C GLN A 3 -13.60 -8.43 -8.48
N ILE A 4 -13.87 -7.14 -8.23
CA ILE A 4 -12.97 -6.28 -7.44
C ILE A 4 -12.92 -6.78 -6.00
N LYS A 5 -14.09 -7.14 -5.45
CA LYS A 5 -14.20 -7.73 -4.12
C LYS A 5 -13.44 -9.06 -4.03
N GLU A 6 -13.59 -9.95 -5.01
CA GLU A 6 -12.87 -11.23 -5.05
C GLU A 6 -11.34 -11.05 -5.09
N ILE A 7 -10.85 -10.07 -5.87
CA ILE A 7 -9.43 -9.75 -5.93
C ILE A 7 -8.94 -9.22 -4.58
N HIS A 8 -9.70 -8.29 -3.98
CA HIS A 8 -9.38 -7.72 -2.67
C HIS A 8 -9.36 -8.78 -1.57
N ASP A 9 -10.41 -9.61 -1.48
CA ASP A 9 -10.51 -10.67 -0.46
C ASP A 9 -9.30 -11.62 -0.59
N ARG A 10 -8.94 -12.02 -1.82
CA ARG A 10 -7.76 -12.86 -2.05
C ARG A 10 -6.44 -12.17 -1.69
N ALA A 11 -6.32 -10.87 -1.94
CA ALA A 11 -5.16 -10.09 -1.52
C ALA A 11 -5.04 -10.10 0.01
N MET A 12 -6.16 -9.94 0.74
CA MET A 12 -6.18 -9.93 2.20
C MET A 12 -5.85 -11.32 2.79
N ASP A 13 -6.37 -12.40 2.21
CA ASP A 13 -6.00 -13.77 2.61
C ASP A 13 -4.49 -14.00 2.48
N ILE A 14 -3.89 -13.55 1.37
CA ILE A 14 -2.43 -13.65 1.14
C ILE A 14 -1.66 -12.75 2.12
N ALA A 15 -2.16 -11.56 2.41
CA ALA A 15 -1.54 -10.63 3.35
C ALA A 15 -1.54 -11.19 4.79
N GLU A 16 -2.61 -11.89 5.19
CA GLU A 16 -2.66 -12.59 6.47
C GLU A 16 -1.59 -13.71 6.54
N LEU A 17 -1.44 -14.49 5.47
CA LEU A 17 -0.37 -15.49 5.38
C LEU A 17 1.02 -14.84 5.44
N ALA A 18 1.21 -13.68 4.80
CA ALA A 18 2.46 -12.93 4.88
C ALA A 18 2.76 -12.52 6.33
N PHE A 19 1.75 -12.04 7.07
CA PHE A 19 1.90 -11.68 8.48
C PHE A 19 2.30 -12.89 9.34
N VAL A 20 1.70 -14.05 9.10
CA VAL A 20 2.09 -15.31 9.76
C VAL A 20 3.54 -15.69 9.45
N ALA A 21 3.98 -15.58 8.19
CA ALA A 21 5.37 -15.84 7.81
C ALA A 21 6.36 -14.90 8.53
N LYS A 22 6.02 -13.60 8.60
CA LYS A 22 6.80 -12.60 9.35
C LYS A 22 6.90 -12.95 10.83
N TYR A 23 5.79 -13.38 11.44
CA TYR A 23 5.77 -13.81 12.85
C TYR A 23 6.68 -15.03 13.10
N LYS A 24 6.76 -15.95 12.13
CA LYS A 24 7.68 -17.10 12.15
C LYS A 24 9.13 -16.75 11.78
N ASN A 25 9.42 -15.48 11.53
CA ASN A 25 10.71 -14.98 11.04
C ASN A 25 11.13 -15.58 9.67
N ASP A 26 10.16 -16.07 8.89
CA ASP A 26 10.37 -16.50 7.51
C ASP A 26 10.25 -15.27 6.58
N LEU A 27 11.35 -14.53 6.48
CA LEU A 27 11.38 -13.27 5.74
C LEU A 27 11.27 -13.49 4.22
N ALA A 28 11.73 -14.62 3.70
CA ALA A 28 11.64 -14.92 2.28
C ALA A 28 10.18 -15.13 1.86
N GLU A 29 9.44 -15.91 2.66
CA GLU A 29 8.02 -16.14 2.42
C GLU A 29 7.18 -14.89 2.66
N PHE A 30 7.51 -14.09 3.69
CA PHE A 30 6.89 -12.79 3.91
C PHE A 30 7.05 -11.86 2.68
N GLU A 31 8.25 -11.74 2.12
CA GLU A 31 8.49 -10.90 0.95
C GLU A 31 7.72 -11.41 -0.29
N ARG A 32 7.73 -12.74 -0.50
CA ARG A 32 7.01 -13.38 -1.61
C ARG A 32 5.50 -13.18 -1.53
N LEU A 33 4.90 -13.38 -0.36
CA LEU A 33 3.46 -13.24 -0.14
C LEU A 33 3.03 -11.77 -0.16
N SER A 34 3.80 -10.88 0.48
CA SER A 34 3.49 -9.44 0.47
C SER A 34 3.46 -8.88 -0.95
N ARG A 35 4.38 -9.31 -1.83
CA ARG A 35 4.39 -8.89 -3.24
C ARG A 35 3.14 -9.36 -3.99
N GLN A 36 2.72 -10.60 -3.79
CA GLN A 36 1.50 -11.12 -4.42
C GLN A 36 0.25 -10.37 -3.96
N ALA A 37 0.15 -10.08 -2.65
CA ALA A 37 -0.95 -9.29 -2.12
C ALA A 37 -0.93 -7.87 -2.72
N LEU A 38 0.24 -7.23 -2.81
CA LEU A 38 0.39 -5.91 -3.41
C LEU A 38 -0.07 -5.87 -4.87
N GLU A 39 0.31 -6.87 -5.67
CA GLU A 39 -0.07 -6.95 -7.09
C GLU A 39 -1.60 -7.00 -7.25
N LEU A 40 -2.27 -7.86 -6.48
CA LEU A 40 -3.73 -7.99 -6.50
C LEU A 40 -4.42 -6.71 -6.03
N GLU A 41 -3.96 -6.13 -4.92
CA GLU A 41 -4.59 -4.95 -4.35
C GLU A 41 -4.40 -3.71 -5.25
N SER A 42 -3.22 -3.57 -5.85
CA SER A 42 -2.95 -2.51 -6.84
C SER A 42 -3.82 -2.69 -8.08
N GLN A 43 -4.06 -3.93 -8.51
CA GLN A 43 -4.98 -4.22 -9.61
C GLN A 43 -6.41 -3.80 -9.26
N ALA A 44 -6.90 -4.19 -8.08
CA ALA A 44 -8.24 -3.82 -7.61
C ALA A 44 -8.41 -2.29 -7.52
N ALA A 45 -7.42 -1.59 -6.94
CA ALA A 45 -7.44 -0.13 -6.84
C ALA A 45 -7.45 0.54 -8.22
N LYS A 46 -6.62 0.06 -9.16
CA LYS A 46 -6.52 0.61 -10.52
C LYS A 46 -7.83 0.43 -11.32
N MET A 47 -8.60 -0.63 -11.06
CA MET A 47 -9.92 -0.80 -11.69
C MET A 47 -10.91 0.30 -11.30
N LEU A 48 -10.68 1.00 -10.18
CA LEU A 48 -11.50 2.13 -9.71
C LEU A 48 -10.78 3.48 -9.84
N GLU A 49 -9.66 3.56 -10.56
CA GLU A 49 -8.76 4.73 -10.58
C GLU A 49 -9.50 6.07 -10.79
N ARG A 50 -10.48 6.08 -11.70
CA ARG A 50 -11.26 7.26 -12.12
C ARG A 50 -12.69 7.29 -11.58
N ASP A 51 -13.08 6.32 -10.77
CA ASP A 51 -14.44 6.22 -10.24
C ASP A 51 -14.50 6.80 -8.82
N PHE A 52 -14.64 8.12 -8.73
CA PHE A 52 -14.64 8.84 -7.44
C PHE A 52 -15.97 8.74 -6.68
N GLU A 53 -17.02 8.21 -7.31
CA GLU A 53 -18.35 8.07 -6.70
C GLU A 53 -18.46 6.82 -5.81
N VAL A 54 -17.52 5.87 -5.95
CA VAL A 54 -17.50 4.61 -5.18
C VAL A 54 -16.62 4.67 -3.93
N GLU A 55 -16.45 5.86 -3.36
CA GLU A 55 -15.82 6.01 -2.05
C GLU A 55 -16.76 5.47 -0.95
N PRO A 56 -16.23 4.80 0.09
CA PRO A 56 -14.81 4.69 0.44
C PRO A 56 -14.07 3.53 -0.22
N THR A 57 -14.74 2.67 -1.00
CA THR A 57 -14.12 1.43 -1.52
C THR A 57 -12.85 1.73 -2.32
N ARG A 58 -12.86 2.73 -3.18
CA ARG A 58 -11.69 3.14 -3.96
C ARG A 58 -10.51 3.53 -3.06
N SER A 59 -10.71 4.45 -2.12
CA SER A 59 -9.64 4.91 -1.23
C SER A 59 -9.17 3.83 -0.26
N VAL A 60 -10.04 2.93 0.19
CA VAL A 60 -9.67 1.76 0.99
C VAL A 60 -8.71 0.84 0.23
N LEU A 61 -8.99 0.55 -1.05
CA LEU A 61 -8.11 -0.28 -1.87
C LEU A 61 -6.73 0.39 -2.09
N TYR A 62 -6.70 1.70 -2.36
CA TYR A 62 -5.43 2.42 -2.50
C TYR A 62 -4.63 2.46 -1.19
N ARG A 63 -5.29 2.68 -0.06
CA ARG A 63 -4.66 2.66 1.26
C ARG A 63 -4.08 1.27 1.57
N SER A 64 -4.85 0.22 1.31
CA SER A 64 -4.44 -1.17 1.49
C SER A 64 -3.24 -1.53 0.60
N ALA A 65 -3.28 -1.17 -0.69
CA ALA A 65 -2.17 -1.38 -1.61
C ALA A 65 -0.90 -0.64 -1.14
N ALA A 66 -1.03 0.61 -0.66
CA ALA A 66 0.11 1.37 -0.13
C ALA A 66 0.75 0.73 1.10
N ALA A 67 -0.06 0.20 2.03
CA ALA A 67 0.44 -0.52 3.20
C ALA A 67 1.20 -1.80 2.80
N LEU A 68 0.71 -2.53 1.80
CA LEU A 68 1.40 -3.70 1.24
C LEU A 68 2.70 -3.31 0.53
N ALA A 69 2.73 -2.18 -0.17
CA ALA A 69 3.95 -1.65 -0.80
C ALA A 69 5.03 -1.32 0.25
N LEU A 70 4.65 -0.80 1.43
CA LEU A 70 5.58 -0.62 2.55
C LEU A 70 6.15 -1.94 3.06
N ASN A 71 5.33 -2.99 3.18
CA ASN A 71 5.81 -4.33 3.55
C ASN A 71 6.85 -4.87 2.54
N CYS A 72 6.67 -4.57 1.26
CA CYS A 72 7.61 -4.89 0.19
C CYS A 72 8.82 -3.95 0.10
N LYS A 73 8.90 -2.92 0.97
CA LYS A 73 9.93 -1.86 0.92
C LYS A 73 9.92 -1.05 -0.39
N GLU A 74 8.79 -1.05 -1.10
CA GLU A 74 8.60 -0.32 -2.37
C GLU A 74 8.08 1.09 -2.09
N TYR A 75 8.87 1.89 -1.37
CA TYR A 75 8.45 3.18 -0.81
C TYR A 75 7.97 4.18 -1.87
N ARG A 76 8.59 4.19 -3.05
CA ARG A 76 8.13 5.05 -4.16
C ARG A 76 6.77 4.63 -4.69
N GLU A 77 6.47 3.34 -4.67
CA GLU A 77 5.16 2.86 -5.12
C GLU A 77 4.09 3.14 -4.06
N ALA A 78 4.42 2.95 -2.78
CA ALA A 78 3.57 3.36 -1.67
C ALA A 78 3.17 4.85 -1.78
N GLU A 79 4.14 5.75 -2.03
CA GLU A 79 3.89 7.18 -2.19
C GLU A 79 2.90 7.49 -3.34
N LYS A 80 3.05 6.83 -4.50
CA LYS A 80 2.12 7.00 -5.62
C LYS A 80 0.73 6.48 -5.27
N LEU A 81 0.63 5.28 -4.70
CA LEU A 81 -0.66 4.68 -4.33
C LEU A 81 -1.41 5.56 -3.33
N ILE A 82 -0.69 6.13 -2.36
CA ILE A 82 -1.25 7.08 -1.39
C ILE A 82 -1.78 8.33 -2.09
N ALA A 83 -0.99 8.93 -2.98
CA ALA A 83 -1.41 10.10 -3.74
C ALA A 83 -2.67 9.80 -4.57
N MET A 84 -2.74 8.64 -5.21
CA MET A 84 -3.91 8.21 -5.97
C MET A 84 -5.15 8.03 -5.09
N GLY A 85 -5.01 7.49 -3.88
CA GLY A 85 -6.10 7.44 -2.90
C GLY A 85 -6.62 8.84 -2.54
N LEU A 86 -5.70 9.79 -2.29
CA LEU A 86 -6.01 11.16 -1.89
C LEU A 86 -6.60 12.05 -2.99
N ILE A 87 -6.40 11.74 -4.28
CA ILE A 87 -6.96 12.52 -5.40
C ILE A 87 -8.50 12.49 -5.45
N GLY A 88 -9.12 11.44 -4.90
CA GLY A 88 -10.58 11.30 -4.89
C GLY A 88 -11.27 12.09 -3.79
N ASN A 89 -12.41 11.55 -3.31
CA ASN A 89 -13.14 12.10 -2.17
C ASN A 89 -13.15 11.11 -0.99
N PRO A 90 -11.99 10.62 -0.50
CA PRO A 90 -11.92 9.71 0.63
C PRO A 90 -12.59 10.32 1.87
N PRO A 91 -13.30 9.52 2.69
CA PRO A 91 -13.83 10.03 3.95
C PRO A 91 -12.69 10.42 4.91
N PRO A 92 -12.95 11.29 5.90
CA PRO A 92 -11.91 11.86 6.78
C PRO A 92 -11.03 10.82 7.48
N GLU A 93 -11.59 9.68 7.87
CA GLU A 93 -10.87 8.57 8.51
C GLU A 93 -9.79 8.00 7.58
N ILE A 94 -10.16 7.72 6.32
CA ILE A 94 -9.24 7.17 5.32
C ILE A 94 -8.18 8.22 4.91
N VAL A 95 -8.54 9.52 4.89
CA VAL A 95 -7.55 10.60 4.71
C VAL A 95 -6.51 10.58 5.82
N GLY A 96 -6.92 10.38 7.07
CA GLY A 96 -6.04 10.23 8.22
C GLY A 96 -5.04 9.09 8.02
N GLU A 97 -5.56 7.89 7.76
CA GLU A 97 -4.74 6.69 7.53
C GLU A 97 -3.77 6.83 6.34
N LEU A 98 -4.21 7.43 5.24
CA LEU A 98 -3.36 7.69 4.06
C LEU A 98 -2.23 8.69 4.38
N ARG A 99 -2.49 9.71 5.21
CA ARG A 99 -1.46 10.67 5.64
C ARG A 99 -0.48 10.05 6.61
N GLU A 100 -0.94 9.23 7.55
CA GLU A 100 -0.06 8.47 8.44
C GLU A 100 0.86 7.53 7.64
N LEU A 101 0.32 6.84 6.64
CA LEU A 101 1.12 6.02 5.72
C LEU A 101 2.11 6.87 4.91
N LEU A 102 1.74 8.08 4.51
CA LEU A 102 2.64 8.98 3.78
C LEU A 102 3.82 9.40 4.66
N GLU A 103 3.56 9.76 5.92
CA GLU A 103 4.61 10.11 6.88
C GLU A 103 5.59 8.95 7.08
N GLN A 104 5.08 7.73 7.27
CA GLN A 104 5.90 6.53 7.36
C GLN A 104 6.74 6.32 6.08
N THR A 105 6.11 6.43 4.91
CA THR A 105 6.77 6.29 3.60
C THR A 105 7.90 7.31 3.43
N GLN A 106 7.65 8.56 3.80
CA GLN A 106 8.64 9.64 3.72
C GLN A 106 9.83 9.39 4.65
N GLN A 107 9.64 8.85 5.85
CA GLN A 107 10.76 8.52 6.72
C GLN A 107 11.74 7.55 6.05
N TYR A 108 11.25 6.55 5.31
CA TYR A 108 12.09 5.62 4.56
C TYR A 108 12.78 6.26 3.35
N LEU A 109 12.05 7.10 2.60
CA LEU A 109 12.60 7.83 1.45
C LEU A 109 13.72 8.82 1.85
N HIS A 110 13.59 9.47 3.02
CA HIS A 110 14.61 10.37 3.54
C HIS A 110 15.81 9.63 4.14
N LYS A 111 15.61 8.47 4.80
CA LYS A 111 16.72 7.63 5.28
C LYS A 111 17.64 7.14 4.15
N GLY A 112 17.11 6.94 2.94
CA GLY A 112 17.90 6.63 1.75
C GLY A 112 18.70 7.82 1.18
N LYS A 113 18.39 9.05 1.59
CA LYS A 113 19.12 10.27 1.24
C LYS A 113 20.07 10.62 2.38
N ASN A 114 21.16 9.86 2.52
CA ASN A 114 22.27 10.31 3.35
C ASN A 114 22.77 11.64 2.75
N PRO A 115 22.71 12.78 3.46
CA PRO A 115 23.24 14.02 2.92
C PRO A 115 24.71 13.76 2.61
N ILE A 116 25.10 14.05 1.38
CA ILE A 116 26.48 14.04 0.89
C ILE A 116 27.36 14.51 2.03
N LYS A 117 28.25 13.63 2.53
CA LYS A 117 29.35 14.03 3.40
C LYS A 117 29.92 15.29 2.76
N LYS A 118 29.76 16.45 3.41
CA LYS A 118 30.40 17.70 2.96
C LYS A 118 31.87 17.36 2.78
N ALA A 119 32.27 17.21 1.53
CA ALA A 119 33.65 17.10 1.15
C ALA A 119 34.18 18.52 1.10
N VAL A 120 35.28 18.72 1.82
CA VAL A 120 36.11 19.92 1.96
C VAL A 120 35.60 20.96 2.94
#